data_AF-A0A915ZI44-F1
#
_entry.id   AF-A0A915ZI44-F1
#
_cell.length_a   1.000
_cell.length_b   1.000
_cell.length_c   1.000
_cell.angle_alpha   90.00
_cell.angle_beta   90.00
_cell.angle_gamma   90.00
#
_symmetry.space_group_name_H-M   'P 1'
#
loop_
_entity.id
_entity.type
_entity.pdbx_description
1 polymer ?
#
loop_
_entity_poly.entity_id
_entity_poly.type
_entity_poly.pdbx_seq_one_letter_code
_entity_poly.pdbx_strand_id
1 'polypeptide(L)'
;MPNVHTLRDIENREVVEGPLSKHTPSGNRLGSIRESELEKALRGFNNKFSRLNTANTELKAKYSAEIKSLKSNIKILERELTLAQKASSTDKVQILSLETKIRELEGKLEDIDLECTYHDLDVMGGVIEKLVEMPKLPDWLHDNLRSIVCELGLKDKVMELDKKLAKEDIIEVLQKVISEKDHHLQDANARLEKALSEKDSLLHEANTRIKKHLASFEKKTSPDSFETPQVIGGTDISNTTLALPHLRSITGPEASN
;
A
#
# COMPACT_ATOMS: atom_id res chain seq x y z
N MET A 1 55.91 30.01 -71.71
CA MET A 1 56.81 30.24 -70.55
C MET A 1 56.23 31.42 -69.76
N PRO A 2 55.75 31.23 -68.52
CA PRO A 2 55.17 32.31 -67.74
C PRO A 2 56.28 33.03 -66.95
N ASN A 3 56.29 34.37 -67.03
CA ASN A 3 57.22 35.21 -66.29
C ASN A 3 56.74 35.35 -64.85
N VAL A 4 57.56 34.86 -63.91
CA VAL A 4 57.29 34.83 -62.47
C VAL A 4 57.65 36.21 -61.90
N HIS A 5 56.65 36.98 -61.47
CA HIS A 5 56.88 38.18 -60.66
C HIS A 5 56.70 37.83 -59.18
N THR A 6 57.81 37.90 -58.44
CA THR A 6 57.96 37.53 -57.04
C THR A 6 57.20 38.50 -56.12
N LEU A 7 56.56 37.97 -55.07
CA LEU A 7 55.79 38.65 -54.01
C LEU A 7 56.62 39.63 -53.14
N ARG A 8 57.32 40.61 -53.73
CA ARG A 8 58.18 41.53 -52.97
C ARG A 8 58.03 43.03 -53.32
N ASP A 9 57.03 43.39 -54.12
CA ASP A 9 56.92 44.76 -54.69
C ASP A 9 55.72 45.59 -54.18
N ILE A 10 54.97 45.15 -53.15
CA ILE A 10 53.77 45.89 -52.68
C ILE A 10 53.87 46.32 -51.19
N GLU A 11 55.02 46.23 -50.55
CA GLU A 11 55.15 46.66 -49.14
C GLU A 11 55.49 48.16 -48.97
N ASN A 12 55.76 48.90 -50.06
CA ASN A 12 56.19 50.30 -49.99
C ASN A 12 55.36 51.26 -50.87
N ARG A 13 54.03 51.34 -50.66
CA ARG A 13 53.29 52.52 -51.12
C ARG A 13 52.33 53.03 -50.05
N GLU A 14 52.89 53.90 -49.22
CA GLU A 14 52.22 54.83 -48.34
C GLU A 14 51.03 55.55 -48.98
N VAL A 15 50.04 55.76 -48.11
CA VAL A 15 48.96 56.75 -48.06
C VAL A 15 49.12 57.96 -49.00
N VAL A 16 48.16 58.12 -49.92
CA VAL A 16 47.74 59.43 -50.42
C VAL A 16 46.21 59.45 -50.41
N GLU A 17 45.63 60.22 -49.49
CA GLU A 17 44.21 60.53 -49.47
C GLU A 17 43.80 61.40 -50.66
N GLY A 18 42.62 61.13 -51.21
CA GLY A 18 41.92 62.00 -52.15
C GLY A 18 40.39 61.77 -52.01
N PRO A 19 39.58 62.80 -51.73
CA PRO A 19 38.19 62.63 -51.31
C PRO A 19 37.24 62.63 -52.49
N LEU A 20 36.40 61.60 -52.63
CA LEU A 20 35.25 61.65 -53.52
C LEU A 20 34.01 61.06 -52.85
N SER A 21 33.28 61.97 -52.20
CA SER A 21 31.85 61.90 -51.91
C SER A 21 31.09 61.11 -52.99
N LYS A 22 30.44 60.00 -52.61
CA LYS A 22 29.15 59.56 -53.18
C LYS A 22 28.33 58.87 -52.11
N HIS A 23 27.45 59.66 -51.50
CA HIS A 23 26.13 59.31 -50.98
C HIS A 23 25.72 57.84 -51.27
N THR A 24 25.80 56.96 -50.28
CA THR A 24 25.02 55.71 -50.30
C THR A 24 23.67 55.99 -49.64
N PRO A 25 22.55 55.78 -50.35
CA PRO A 25 21.22 55.97 -49.78
C PRO A 25 20.96 54.97 -48.66
N SER A 26 20.35 55.47 -47.58
CA SER A 26 19.62 54.74 -46.54
C SER A 26 19.15 53.33 -46.94
N GLY A 27 19.92 52.30 -46.58
CA GLY A 27 19.57 50.87 -46.79
C GLY A 27 19.87 49.94 -45.60
N ASN A 28 20.47 50.45 -44.52
CA ASN A 28 21.01 49.67 -43.41
C ASN A 28 20.06 49.47 -42.20
N ARG A 29 18.94 50.21 -42.11
CA ARG A 29 17.94 50.02 -41.04
C ARG A 29 17.18 48.69 -41.12
N LEU A 30 16.96 48.18 -42.33
CA LEU A 30 16.23 46.92 -42.56
C LEU A 30 17.09 45.68 -42.30
N GLY A 31 18.43 45.79 -42.42
CA GLY A 31 19.37 44.73 -42.05
C GLY A 31 19.45 44.51 -40.54
N SER A 32 19.57 45.59 -39.78
CA SER A 32 19.70 45.56 -38.30
C SER A 32 18.45 45.05 -37.57
N ILE A 33 17.24 45.33 -38.07
CA ILE A 33 16.00 44.79 -37.47
C ILE A 33 15.94 43.27 -37.63
N ARG A 34 16.19 42.77 -38.84
CA ARG A 34 16.18 41.31 -39.12
C ARG A 34 17.29 40.57 -38.37
N GLU A 35 18.45 41.19 -38.23
CA GLU A 35 19.58 40.65 -37.45
C GLU A 35 19.24 40.57 -35.96
N SER A 36 18.63 41.62 -35.39
CA SER A 36 18.16 41.62 -33.99
C SER A 36 17.07 40.57 -33.73
N GLU A 37 16.14 40.37 -34.67
CA GLU A 37 15.11 39.33 -34.57
C GLU A 37 15.72 37.92 -34.62
N LEU A 38 16.72 37.71 -35.50
CA LEU A 38 17.46 36.45 -35.59
C LEU A 38 18.23 36.16 -34.29
N GLU A 39 18.90 37.15 -33.72
CA GLU A 39 19.61 36.99 -32.43
C GLU A 39 18.67 36.62 -31.28
N LYS A 40 17.48 37.24 -31.22
CA LYS A 40 16.45 36.90 -30.23
C LYS A 40 15.96 35.47 -30.42
N ALA A 41 15.73 35.05 -31.67
CA ALA A 41 15.32 33.69 -31.99
C ALA A 41 16.40 32.66 -31.60
N LEU A 42 17.66 32.93 -31.92
CA LEU A 42 18.80 32.07 -31.56
C LEU A 42 18.98 31.96 -30.04
N ARG A 43 18.85 33.08 -29.31
CA ARG A 43 18.88 33.08 -27.84
C ARG A 43 17.74 32.25 -27.26
N GLY A 44 16.52 32.42 -27.80
CA GLY A 44 15.36 31.63 -27.39
C GLY A 44 15.54 30.14 -27.64
N PHE A 45 16.12 29.77 -28.79
CA PHE A 45 16.45 28.38 -29.12
C PHE A 45 17.51 27.82 -28.17
N ASN A 46 18.59 28.55 -27.93
CA ASN A 46 19.69 28.09 -27.08
C ASN A 46 19.23 27.86 -25.63
N ASN A 47 18.37 28.74 -25.11
CA ASN A 47 17.77 28.58 -23.79
C ASN A 47 16.87 27.34 -23.72
N LYS A 48 16.07 27.06 -24.76
CA LYS A 48 15.25 25.85 -24.83
C LYS A 48 16.11 24.59 -24.91
N PHE A 49 17.17 24.61 -25.72
CA PHE A 49 18.10 23.50 -25.88
C PHE A 49 18.83 23.20 -24.56
N SER A 50 19.28 24.23 -23.84
CA SER A 50 19.90 24.08 -22.52
C SER A 50 18.94 23.44 -21.50
N ARG A 51 17.70 23.93 -21.40
CA ARG A 51 16.67 23.35 -20.52
C ARG A 51 16.38 21.89 -20.86
N LEU A 52 16.31 21.55 -22.16
CA LEU A 52 16.08 20.18 -22.61
C LEU A 52 17.24 19.26 -22.20
N ASN A 53 18.48 19.71 -22.36
CA ASN A 53 19.65 18.95 -21.93
C ASN A 53 19.64 18.70 -20.42
N THR A 54 19.37 19.72 -19.60
CA THR A 54 19.25 19.57 -18.15
C THR A 54 18.19 18.53 -17.79
N ALA A 55 16.97 18.69 -18.32
CA ALA A 55 15.89 17.73 -18.08
C ALA A 55 16.25 16.30 -18.50
N ASN A 56 16.96 16.14 -19.62
CA ASN A 56 17.40 14.83 -20.10
C ASN A 56 18.46 14.21 -19.17
N THR A 57 19.39 15.02 -18.63
CA THR A 57 20.39 14.53 -17.66
C THR A 57 19.75 14.11 -16.33
N GLU A 58 18.79 14.89 -15.83
CA GLU A 58 18.03 14.56 -14.62
C GLU A 58 17.22 13.28 -14.78
N LEU A 59 16.53 13.15 -15.91
CA LEU A 59 15.74 11.96 -16.23
C LEU A 59 16.62 10.71 -16.34
N LYS A 60 17.79 10.82 -17.00
CA LYS A 60 18.77 9.73 -17.06
C LYS A 60 19.31 9.34 -15.69
N ALA A 61 19.60 10.32 -14.82
CA ALA A 61 20.05 10.08 -13.46
C ALA A 61 18.97 9.37 -12.63
N LYS A 62 17.71 9.82 -12.74
CA LYS A 62 16.56 9.21 -12.05
C LYS A 62 16.39 7.74 -12.43
N TYR A 63 16.31 7.44 -13.73
CA TYR A 63 16.15 6.06 -14.18
C TYR A 63 17.34 5.18 -13.83
N SER A 64 18.58 5.71 -13.88
CA SER A 64 19.77 4.97 -13.45
C SER A 64 19.71 4.58 -11.96
N ALA A 65 19.29 5.52 -11.11
CA ALA A 65 19.11 5.26 -9.67
C ALA A 65 18.01 4.22 -9.42
N GLU A 66 16.88 4.33 -10.14
CA GLU A 66 15.75 3.41 -10.02
C GLU A 66 16.11 1.99 -10.48
N ILE A 67 16.80 1.84 -11.62
CA ILE A 67 17.32 0.56 -12.10
C ILE A 67 18.26 -0.08 -11.06
N LYS A 68 19.16 0.72 -10.47
CA LYS A 68 20.08 0.24 -9.44
C LYS A 68 19.34 -0.23 -8.18
N SER A 69 18.32 0.52 -7.75
CA SER A 69 17.47 0.16 -6.61
C SER A 69 16.71 -1.14 -6.87
N LEU A 70 16.02 -1.24 -8.01
CA LEU A 70 15.26 -2.43 -8.42
C LEU A 70 16.15 -3.68 -8.46
N LYS A 71 17.37 -3.56 -9.00
CA LYS A 71 18.33 -4.67 -9.04
C LYS A 71 18.72 -5.16 -7.63
N SER A 72 18.86 -4.26 -6.67
CA SER A 72 19.13 -4.62 -5.28
C SER A 72 17.93 -5.33 -4.65
N ASN A 73 16.71 -4.83 -4.88
CA ASN A 73 15.49 -5.43 -4.33
C ASN A 73 15.26 -6.85 -4.86
N ILE A 74 15.44 -7.07 -6.17
CA ILE A 74 15.36 -8.40 -6.78
C ILE A 74 16.33 -9.37 -6.09
N LYS A 75 17.58 -8.94 -5.86
CA LYS A 75 18.59 -9.77 -5.19
C LYS A 75 18.21 -10.13 -3.74
N ILE A 76 17.51 -9.25 -3.04
CA ILE A 76 17.02 -9.51 -1.68
C ILE A 76 15.89 -10.53 -1.74
N LEU A 77 14.90 -10.31 -2.60
CA LEU A 77 13.75 -11.21 -2.79
C LEU A 77 14.18 -12.63 -3.19
N GLU A 78 15.16 -12.77 -4.07
CA GLU A 78 15.72 -14.08 -4.44
C GLU A 78 16.29 -14.82 -3.22
N ARG A 79 16.98 -14.12 -2.31
CA ARG A 79 17.52 -14.72 -1.09
C ARG A 79 16.42 -15.14 -0.14
N GLU A 80 15.44 -14.27 0.10
CA GLU A 80 14.28 -14.58 0.94
C GLU A 80 13.50 -15.79 0.42
N LEU A 81 13.30 -15.87 -0.89
CA LEU A 81 12.66 -17.03 -1.53
C LEU A 81 13.43 -18.32 -1.26
N THR A 82 14.76 -18.33 -1.40
CA THR A 82 15.57 -19.52 -1.12
C THR A 82 15.55 -19.92 0.35
N LEU A 83 15.49 -18.96 1.28
CA LEU A 83 15.39 -19.22 2.72
C LEU A 83 14.02 -19.81 3.08
N ALA A 84 12.94 -19.21 2.57
CA ALA A 84 11.58 -19.71 2.76
C ALA A 84 11.41 -21.13 2.20
N GLN A 85 12.00 -21.40 1.02
CA GLN A 85 11.98 -22.73 0.41
C GLN A 85 12.71 -23.78 1.27
N LYS A 86 13.87 -23.42 1.84
CA LYS A 86 14.61 -24.30 2.76
C LYS A 86 13.82 -24.58 4.03
N ALA A 87 13.24 -23.55 4.64
CA ALA A 87 12.39 -23.70 5.82
C ALA A 87 11.19 -24.61 5.54
N SER A 88 10.49 -24.38 4.44
CA SER A 88 9.36 -25.23 4.00
C SER A 88 9.76 -26.68 3.75
N SER A 89 10.94 -26.93 3.19
CA SER A 89 11.46 -28.29 3.02
C SER A 89 11.72 -28.98 4.36
N THR A 90 12.22 -28.24 5.36
CA THR A 90 12.42 -28.77 6.72
C THR A 90 11.08 -29.11 7.38
N ASP A 91 10.11 -28.21 7.31
CA ASP A 91 8.77 -28.43 7.86
C ASP A 91 8.09 -29.64 7.21
N LYS A 92 8.23 -29.78 5.88
CA LYS A 92 7.71 -30.95 5.15
C LYS A 92 8.29 -32.27 5.67
N VAL A 93 9.60 -32.32 5.95
CA VAL A 93 10.24 -33.52 6.51
C VAL A 93 9.71 -33.81 7.92
N GLN A 94 9.53 -32.78 8.75
CA GLN A 94 8.97 -32.95 10.10
C GLN A 94 7.52 -33.45 10.06
N ILE A 95 6.69 -32.91 9.16
CA ILE A 95 5.30 -33.34 8.96
C ILE A 95 5.26 -34.84 8.58
N LEU A 96 6.05 -35.27 7.59
CA LEU A 96 6.11 -36.68 7.17
C LEU A 96 6.55 -37.62 8.33
N SER A 97 7.47 -37.15 9.18
CA SER A 97 7.90 -37.90 10.37
C SER A 97 6.76 -38.05 11.39
N LEU A 98 5.99 -36.98 11.62
CA LEU A 98 4.84 -37.01 12.53
C LEU A 98 3.70 -37.88 11.99
N GLU A 99 3.41 -37.80 10.69
CA GLU A 99 2.41 -38.66 10.02
C GLU A 99 2.75 -40.14 10.20
N THR A 100 4.03 -40.51 10.10
CA THR A 100 4.49 -41.88 10.31
C THR A 100 4.26 -42.34 11.75
N LYS A 101 4.56 -41.49 12.74
CA LYS A 101 4.34 -41.80 14.16
C LYS A 101 2.85 -41.92 14.51
N ILE A 102 2.00 -41.06 13.95
CA ILE A 102 0.55 -41.14 14.13
C ILE A 102 0.05 -42.51 13.62
N ARG A 103 0.44 -42.92 12.41
CA ARG A 103 0.05 -44.22 11.84
C ARG A 103 0.50 -45.41 12.70
N GLU A 104 1.69 -45.35 13.27
CA GLU A 104 2.19 -46.39 14.18
C GLU A 104 1.33 -46.47 15.46
N LEU A 105 0.96 -45.32 16.03
CA LEU A 105 0.11 -45.25 17.22
C LEU A 105 -1.32 -45.71 16.93
N GLU A 106 -1.87 -45.37 15.77
CA GLU A 106 -3.18 -45.85 15.31
C GLU A 106 -3.20 -47.38 15.24
N GLY A 107 -2.18 -48.02 14.65
CA GLY A 107 -2.10 -49.48 14.62
C GLY A 107 -1.97 -50.12 16.02
N LYS A 108 -1.21 -49.51 16.94
CA LYS A 108 -1.13 -49.98 18.34
C LYS A 108 -2.47 -49.86 19.07
N LEU A 109 -3.26 -48.84 18.75
CA LEU A 109 -4.58 -48.67 19.33
C LEU A 109 -5.55 -49.74 18.82
N GLU A 110 -5.50 -50.06 17.52
CA GLU A 110 -6.27 -51.16 16.92
C GLU A 110 -5.90 -52.53 17.54
N ASP A 111 -4.62 -52.79 17.81
CA ASP A 111 -4.17 -54.02 18.47
C ASP A 111 -4.71 -54.14 19.92
N ILE A 112 -4.71 -53.04 20.69
CA ILE A 112 -5.23 -53.02 22.06
C ILE A 112 -6.75 -53.24 22.09
N ASP A 113 -7.49 -52.63 21.16
CA ASP A 113 -8.95 -52.80 21.06
C ASP A 113 -9.31 -54.27 20.75
N LEU A 114 -8.47 -54.96 19.95
CA LEU A 114 -8.62 -56.39 19.69
C LEU A 114 -8.30 -57.26 20.92
N GLU A 115 -7.23 -56.95 21.68
CA GLU A 115 -6.82 -57.71 22.87
C GLU A 115 -7.84 -57.61 24.03
N CYS A 116 -8.53 -56.48 24.18
CA CYS A 116 -9.60 -56.31 25.18
C CYS A 116 -10.84 -57.18 24.91
N THR A 117 -11.17 -57.50 23.66
CA THR A 117 -12.38 -58.28 23.35
C THR A 117 -12.33 -59.76 23.76
N TYR A 118 -11.15 -60.29 24.09
CA TYR A 118 -10.95 -61.71 24.40
C TYR A 118 -10.70 -62.02 25.89
N HIS A 119 -10.57 -61.02 26.77
CA HIS A 119 -10.17 -61.25 28.17
C HIS A 119 -11.26 -60.98 29.23
N ASP A 120 -12.42 -60.45 28.84
CA ASP A 120 -13.48 -60.06 29.80
C ASP A 120 -14.61 -61.08 29.99
N LEU A 121 -14.62 -62.22 29.28
CA LEU A 121 -15.77 -63.15 29.32
C LEU A 121 -15.77 -64.22 30.42
N ASP A 122 -14.70 -64.38 31.22
CA ASP A 122 -14.56 -65.58 32.09
C ASP A 122 -14.34 -65.35 33.61
N VAL A 123 -14.42 -64.12 34.15
CA VAL A 123 -13.94 -63.90 35.55
C VAL A 123 -14.99 -63.67 36.64
N MET A 124 -16.21 -63.19 36.42
CA MET A 124 -17.09 -62.83 37.56
C MET A 124 -18.27 -63.78 37.80
N GLY A 125 -17.92 -64.99 38.25
CA GLY A 125 -18.79 -65.81 39.06
C GLY A 125 -18.84 -65.34 40.51
N GLY A 126 -20.02 -64.88 40.95
CA GLY A 126 -20.46 -65.02 42.33
C GLY A 126 -20.41 -63.78 43.24
N VAL A 127 -21.54 -63.59 43.94
CA VAL A 127 -21.76 -62.78 45.15
C VAL A 127 -22.11 -61.31 44.91
N ILE A 128 -23.42 -61.03 44.82
CA ILE A 128 -24.00 -59.73 45.16
C ILE A 128 -24.83 -59.93 46.44
N GLU A 129 -24.22 -59.69 47.60
CA GLU A 129 -24.95 -59.44 48.83
C GLU A 129 -25.02 -57.92 49.10
N LYS A 130 -26.27 -57.45 49.20
CA LYS A 130 -26.72 -56.26 49.94
C LYS A 130 -26.26 -54.89 49.43
N LEU A 131 -27.02 -54.36 48.47
CA LEU A 131 -27.03 -52.94 48.09
C LEU A 131 -27.56 -52.08 49.25
N VAL A 132 -26.64 -51.46 49.99
CA VAL A 132 -26.91 -50.26 50.79
C VAL A 132 -27.25 -49.12 49.83
N GLU A 133 -28.29 -48.35 50.16
CA GLU A 133 -28.87 -47.28 49.34
C GLU A 133 -27.81 -46.41 48.63
N MET A 134 -27.86 -46.43 47.31
CA MET A 134 -26.84 -45.86 46.44
C MET A 134 -27.13 -44.37 46.15
N PRO A 135 -26.17 -43.45 46.30
CA PRO A 135 -26.33 -42.07 45.81
C PRO A 135 -26.55 -42.06 44.29
N LYS A 136 -27.49 -41.24 43.82
CA LYS A 136 -27.87 -41.16 42.39
C LYS A 136 -26.70 -40.61 41.57
N LEU A 137 -26.18 -41.43 40.66
CA LEU A 137 -25.19 -41.02 39.65
C LEU A 137 -25.82 -40.08 38.60
N PRO A 138 -25.01 -39.22 37.95
CA PRO A 138 -25.49 -38.31 36.91
C PRO A 138 -26.18 -39.01 35.73
N ASP A 139 -27.13 -38.31 35.09
CA ASP A 139 -27.94 -38.86 34.01
C ASP A 139 -27.18 -39.04 32.68
N TRP A 140 -26.04 -38.35 32.49
CA TRP A 140 -25.18 -38.54 31.32
C TRP A 140 -24.32 -39.81 31.38
N LEU A 141 -24.31 -40.50 32.52
CA LEU A 141 -23.45 -41.65 32.77
C LEU A 141 -24.16 -42.94 32.34
N HIS A 142 -23.69 -43.54 31.24
CA HIS A 142 -24.24 -44.78 30.68
C HIS A 142 -24.15 -45.98 31.64
N ASP A 143 -25.10 -46.91 31.54
CA ASP A 143 -25.26 -48.02 32.48
C ASP A 143 -24.01 -48.93 32.58
N ASN A 144 -23.33 -49.19 31.45
CA ASN A 144 -22.07 -49.96 31.45
C ASN A 144 -20.98 -49.28 32.31
N LEU A 145 -20.90 -47.95 32.23
CA LEU A 145 -19.95 -47.17 33.03
C LEU A 145 -20.41 -47.01 34.48
N ARG A 146 -21.73 -47.01 34.73
CA ARG A 146 -22.28 -47.00 36.10
C ARG A 146 -21.83 -48.23 36.87
N SER A 147 -21.80 -49.41 36.24
CA SER A 147 -21.29 -50.63 36.90
C SER A 147 -19.83 -50.47 37.31
N ILE A 148 -18.97 -50.01 36.40
CA ILE A 148 -17.53 -49.83 36.63
C ILE A 148 -17.26 -48.76 37.70
N VAL A 149 -17.94 -47.62 37.63
CA VAL A 149 -17.84 -46.54 38.65
C VAL A 149 -18.27 -47.07 40.02
N CYS A 150 -19.26 -47.96 40.05
CA CYS A 150 -19.71 -48.60 41.27
C CYS A 150 -18.69 -49.60 41.83
N GLU A 151 -18.18 -50.51 41.02
CA GLU A 151 -17.20 -51.51 41.43
C GLU A 151 -15.87 -50.87 41.89
N LEU A 152 -15.40 -49.84 41.20
CA LEU A 152 -14.14 -49.16 41.52
C LEU A 152 -14.25 -48.07 42.61
N GLY A 153 -15.45 -47.85 43.17
CA GLY A 153 -15.65 -46.85 44.23
C GLY A 153 -15.41 -45.40 43.81
N LEU A 154 -15.53 -45.08 42.51
CA LEU A 154 -15.21 -43.74 41.96
C LEU A 154 -16.36 -42.73 42.04
N LYS A 155 -17.45 -43.04 42.75
CA LYS A 155 -18.67 -42.23 42.80
C LYS A 155 -18.41 -40.77 43.19
N ASP A 156 -17.62 -40.54 44.23
CA ASP A 156 -17.34 -39.19 44.73
C ASP A 156 -16.58 -38.35 43.71
N LYS A 157 -15.64 -38.96 42.99
CA LYS A 157 -14.88 -38.30 41.92
C LYS A 157 -15.76 -37.98 40.72
N VAL A 158 -16.69 -38.87 40.37
CA VAL A 158 -17.69 -38.64 39.32
C VAL A 158 -18.61 -37.49 39.69
N MET A 159 -19.09 -37.43 40.93
CA MET A 159 -19.90 -36.31 41.42
C MET A 159 -19.09 -35.00 41.49
N GLU A 160 -17.81 -35.06 41.83
CA GLU A 160 -16.92 -33.89 41.81
C GLU A 160 -16.70 -33.39 40.38
N LEU A 161 -16.52 -34.31 39.42
CA LEU A 161 -16.47 -33.99 38.00
C LEU A 161 -17.79 -33.44 37.49
N ASP A 162 -18.94 -33.98 37.90
CA ASP A 162 -20.26 -33.47 37.53
C ASP A 162 -20.49 -32.05 38.06
N LYS A 163 -20.03 -31.77 39.29
CA LYS A 163 -20.01 -30.41 39.88
C LYS A 163 -19.04 -29.47 39.17
N LYS A 164 -17.87 -29.94 38.74
CA LYS A 164 -16.90 -29.15 37.95
C LYS A 164 -17.37 -28.94 36.50
N LEU A 165 -18.11 -29.90 35.96
CA LEU A 165 -18.69 -29.90 34.62
C LEU A 165 -20.02 -29.16 34.59
N ALA A 166 -20.61 -28.82 35.75
CA ALA A 166 -21.72 -27.89 35.89
C ALA A 166 -21.28 -26.45 35.52
N LYS A 167 -20.96 -26.29 34.23
CA LYS A 167 -21.52 -25.35 33.26
C LYS A 167 -21.45 -23.85 33.52
N GLU A 168 -21.29 -23.35 34.74
CA GLU A 168 -21.34 -21.90 34.97
C GLU A 168 -20.12 -21.20 34.37
N ASP A 169 -18.88 -21.62 34.70
CA ASP A 169 -17.68 -20.88 34.27
C ASP A 169 -17.45 -20.89 32.75
N ILE A 170 -17.66 -22.02 32.06
CA ILE A 170 -17.40 -22.12 30.62
C ILE A 170 -18.54 -21.46 29.82
N ILE A 171 -19.80 -21.68 30.22
CA ILE A 171 -20.95 -21.09 29.51
C ILE A 171 -20.99 -19.57 29.76
N GLU A 172 -20.72 -19.11 30.98
CA GLU A 172 -20.66 -17.68 31.31
C GLU A 172 -19.53 -16.97 30.55
N VAL A 173 -18.34 -17.58 30.47
CA VAL A 173 -17.23 -17.03 29.68
C VAL A 173 -17.59 -16.94 28.19
N LEU A 174 -18.22 -17.97 27.63
CA LEU A 174 -18.64 -17.95 26.22
C LEU A 174 -19.74 -16.91 25.97
N GLN A 175 -20.74 -16.81 26.86
CA GLN A 175 -21.81 -15.81 26.76
C GLN A 175 -21.26 -14.39 26.87
N LYS A 176 -20.28 -14.16 27.75
CA LYS A 176 -19.60 -12.87 27.89
C LYS A 176 -18.83 -12.51 26.62
N VAL A 177 -18.06 -13.44 26.07
CA VAL A 177 -17.30 -13.23 24.82
C VAL A 177 -18.24 -12.95 23.64
N ILE A 178 -19.36 -13.68 23.52
CA ILE A 178 -20.37 -13.44 22.48
C ILE A 178 -20.97 -12.05 22.63
N SER A 179 -21.39 -11.68 23.85
CA SER A 179 -21.99 -10.37 24.13
C SER A 179 -21.04 -9.21 23.84
N GLU A 180 -19.76 -9.35 24.18
CA GLU A 180 -18.74 -8.34 23.90
C GLU A 180 -18.48 -8.18 22.40
N LYS A 181 -18.44 -9.29 21.65
CA LYS A 181 -18.30 -9.25 20.18
C LYS A 181 -19.51 -8.61 19.51
N ASP A 182 -20.72 -8.89 19.98
CA ASP A 182 -21.94 -8.28 19.44
C ASP A 182 -21.97 -6.77 19.67
N HIS A 183 -21.54 -6.31 20.85
CA HIS A 183 -21.44 -4.88 21.13
C HIS A 183 -20.44 -4.19 20.20
N HIS A 184 -19.26 -4.78 19.98
CA HIS A 184 -18.27 -4.25 19.04
C HIS A 184 -18.79 -4.18 17.61
N LEU A 185 -19.55 -5.18 17.17
CA LEU A 185 -20.14 -5.20 15.83
C LEU A 185 -21.22 -4.11 15.67
N GLN A 186 -22.03 -3.87 16.70
CA GLN A 186 -23.00 -2.78 16.72
C GLN A 186 -22.34 -1.40 16.67
N ASP A 187 -21.26 -1.16 17.43
CA ASP A 187 -20.51 0.10 17.38
C ASP A 187 -19.87 0.32 16.00
N ALA A 188 -19.26 -0.71 15.42
CA ALA A 188 -18.67 -0.64 14.09
C ALA A 188 -19.72 -0.30 13.01
N ASN A 189 -20.89 -0.94 13.07
CA ASN A 189 -22.00 -0.65 12.15
C ASN A 189 -22.51 0.79 12.31
N ALA A 190 -22.67 1.28 13.54
CA ALA A 190 -23.11 2.67 13.78
C ALA A 190 -22.11 3.69 13.20
N ARG A 191 -20.81 3.44 13.31
CA ARG A 191 -19.76 4.29 12.71
C ARG A 191 -19.82 4.26 11.18
N LEU A 192 -20.07 3.10 10.59
CA LEU A 192 -20.16 2.93 9.14
C LEU A 192 -21.38 3.67 8.58
N GLU A 193 -22.55 3.53 9.21
CA GLU A 193 -23.77 4.24 8.82
C GLU A 193 -23.59 5.76 8.90
N LYS A 194 -22.95 6.25 9.96
CA LYS A 194 -22.62 7.67 10.10
C LYS A 194 -21.70 8.15 8.96
N ALA A 195 -20.65 7.39 8.65
CA ALA A 195 -19.72 7.75 7.57
C ALA A 195 -20.38 7.73 6.18
N LEU A 196 -21.29 6.78 5.94
CA LEU A 196 -22.08 6.75 4.71
C LEU A 196 -22.98 7.98 4.59
N SER A 197 -23.68 8.34 5.66
CA SER A 197 -24.52 9.54 5.71
C SER A 197 -23.71 10.82 5.45
N GLU A 198 -22.52 10.95 6.06
CA GLU A 198 -21.60 12.08 5.81
C GLU A 198 -21.15 12.12 4.34
N LYS A 199 -20.80 10.97 3.75
CA LYS A 199 -20.40 10.88 2.34
C LYS A 199 -21.53 11.30 1.41
N ASP A 200 -22.78 10.89 1.69
CA ASP A 200 -23.93 11.25 0.86
C ASP A 200 -24.26 12.74 0.95
N SER A 201 -24.13 13.33 2.15
CA SER A 201 -24.24 14.78 2.35
C SER A 201 -23.20 15.55 1.53
N LEU A 202 -21.93 15.13 1.58
CA LEU A 202 -20.84 15.74 0.80
C LEU A 202 -21.07 15.61 -0.72
N LEU A 203 -21.57 14.46 -1.17
CA LEU A 203 -21.90 14.24 -2.57
C LEU A 203 -23.04 15.18 -3.03
N HIS A 204 -24.09 15.33 -2.22
CA HIS A 204 -25.18 16.26 -2.50
C HIS A 204 -24.71 17.72 -2.57
N GLU A 205 -23.85 18.14 -1.64
CA GLU A 205 -23.25 19.47 -1.63
C GLU A 205 -22.38 19.72 -2.86
N ALA A 206 -21.53 18.75 -3.23
CA ALA A 206 -20.68 18.83 -4.42
C ALA A 206 -21.50 18.94 -5.70
N ASN A 207 -22.55 18.12 -5.84
CA ASN A 207 -23.47 18.17 -6.97
C ASN A 207 -24.18 19.52 -7.06
N THR A 208 -24.56 20.10 -5.93
CA THR A 208 -25.18 21.43 -5.87
C THR A 208 -24.22 22.52 -6.35
N ARG A 209 -22.94 22.48 -5.92
CA ARG A 209 -21.90 23.41 -6.39
C ARG A 209 -21.64 23.28 -7.88
N ILE A 210 -21.51 22.06 -8.40
CA ILE A 210 -21.29 21.80 -9.83
C ILE A 210 -22.46 22.37 -10.65
N LYS A 211 -23.70 22.10 -10.24
CA LYS A 211 -24.90 22.62 -10.90
C LYS A 211 -24.92 24.16 -10.91
N LYS A 212 -24.53 24.80 -9.80
CA LYS A 212 -24.40 26.27 -9.72
C LYS A 212 -23.34 26.81 -10.69
N HIS A 213 -22.19 26.16 -10.79
CA HIS A 213 -21.13 26.55 -11.73
C HIS A 213 -21.59 26.41 -13.18
N LEU A 214 -22.22 25.29 -13.55
CA LEU A 214 -22.77 25.08 -14.90
C LEU A 214 -23.76 26.19 -15.30
N ALA A 215 -24.71 26.51 -14.42
CA ALA A 215 -25.67 27.60 -14.67
C ALA A 215 -24.98 28.98 -14.82
N SER A 216 -23.85 29.20 -14.14
CA SER A 216 -23.07 30.44 -14.29
C SER A 216 -22.29 30.51 -15.61
N PHE A 217 -21.89 29.36 -16.17
CA PHE A 217 -21.28 29.29 -17.49
C PHE A 217 -22.32 29.52 -18.60
N GLU A 218 -23.50 28.92 -18.50
CA GLU A 218 -24.60 29.13 -19.47
C GLU A 218 -25.07 30.61 -19.52
N LYS A 219 -25.05 31.32 -18.39
CA LYS A 219 -25.37 32.76 -18.36
C LYS A 219 -24.30 33.64 -19.02
N LYS A 220 -23.04 33.22 -19.02
CA LYS A 220 -21.91 33.95 -19.66
C LYS A 220 -21.81 33.71 -21.17
N THR A 221 -22.62 32.81 -21.73
CA THR A 221 -22.70 32.52 -23.16
C THR A 221 -23.91 33.18 -23.84
N SER A 222 -24.50 34.23 -23.26
CA SER A 222 -25.36 35.14 -24.04
C SER A 222 -24.48 35.94 -25.02
N PRO A 223 -24.82 35.98 -26.33
CA PRO A 223 -23.94 36.51 -27.38
C PRO A 223 -24.01 38.03 -27.52
N ASP A 224 -24.12 38.78 -26.41
CA ASP A 224 -24.31 40.23 -26.49
C ASP A 224 -23.50 41.00 -25.42
N SER A 225 -22.17 40.85 -25.48
CA SER A 225 -21.24 41.89 -25.04
C SER A 225 -19.82 41.54 -25.48
N PHE A 226 -19.55 41.59 -26.78
CA PHE A 226 -18.19 41.82 -27.27
C PHE A 226 -17.94 43.33 -27.21
N GLU A 227 -17.71 43.87 -26.01
CA GLU A 227 -17.03 45.15 -25.92
C GLU A 227 -15.52 44.92 -26.12
N THR A 228 -15.03 45.50 -27.20
CA THR A 228 -13.63 45.54 -27.62
C THR A 228 -12.73 46.07 -26.50
N PRO A 229 -11.56 45.46 -26.21
CA PRO A 229 -10.60 46.05 -25.28
C PRO A 229 -9.98 47.31 -25.90
N GLN A 230 -10.38 48.47 -25.39
CA GLN A 230 -9.71 49.73 -25.67
C GLN A 230 -8.35 49.71 -24.97
N VAL A 231 -7.30 49.80 -25.77
CA VAL A 231 -5.92 49.98 -25.33
C VAL A 231 -5.81 51.33 -24.61
N ILE A 232 -5.55 51.32 -23.30
CA ILE A 232 -4.96 52.45 -22.59
C ILE A 232 -3.84 51.90 -21.72
N GLY A 233 -2.63 52.39 -22.02
CA GLY A 233 -1.39 52.06 -21.32
C GLY A 233 -1.39 52.50 -19.85
N GLY A 234 -0.52 51.85 -19.08
CA GLY A 234 -0.30 52.21 -17.67
C GLY A 234 0.31 51.05 -16.90
N THR A 235 1.63 50.95 -16.97
CA THR A 235 2.61 50.61 -15.93
C THR A 235 2.11 50.04 -14.58
N ASP A 236 2.84 48.99 -14.16
CA ASP A 236 3.09 48.46 -12.81
C ASP A 236 1.95 47.87 -11.97
N ILE A 237 1.99 46.54 -11.76
CA ILE A 237 2.02 45.99 -10.40
C ILE A 237 2.76 44.64 -10.37
N SER A 238 3.92 44.65 -9.73
CA SER A 238 4.58 43.47 -9.18
C SER A 238 3.78 42.88 -8.01
N ASN A 239 3.98 41.59 -7.77
CA ASN A 239 3.75 40.84 -6.51
C ASN A 239 2.31 40.38 -6.22
N THR A 240 2.09 39.06 -6.20
CA THR A 240 1.84 38.33 -4.94
C THR A 240 1.75 36.81 -5.14
N THR A 241 2.81 36.14 -4.66
CA THR A 241 2.84 34.87 -3.93
C THR A 241 1.53 34.08 -3.82
N LEU A 242 1.51 32.93 -4.49
CA LEU A 242 0.52 31.86 -4.27
C LEU A 242 0.84 31.17 -2.93
N ALA A 243 0.16 31.58 -1.85
CA ALA A 243 0.26 30.92 -0.55
C ALA A 243 -0.57 29.62 -0.55
N LEU A 244 0.11 28.48 -0.44
CA LEU A 244 -0.50 27.18 -0.14
C LEU A 244 -0.69 27.05 1.39
N PRO A 245 -1.88 26.68 1.89
CA PRO A 245 -2.07 26.48 3.32
C PRO A 245 -1.52 25.11 3.77
N HIS A 246 -0.77 25.17 4.88
CA HIS A 246 -0.22 24.11 5.72
C HIS A 246 -0.81 22.69 5.59
N LEU A 247 0.04 21.74 5.16
CA LEU A 247 -0.05 20.34 5.56
C LEU A 247 0.69 20.18 6.91
N ARG A 248 -0.08 19.89 7.95
CA ARG A 248 0.42 19.54 9.29
C ARG A 248 0.89 18.09 9.24
N SER A 249 2.19 17.85 9.24
CA SER A 249 2.76 16.52 9.47
C SER A 249 2.57 16.14 10.94
N ILE A 250 1.87 15.04 11.19
CA ILE A 250 1.80 14.39 12.51
C ILE A 250 3.04 13.51 12.63
N THR A 251 4.00 13.93 13.46
CA THR A 251 5.13 13.10 13.89
C THR A 251 4.67 12.29 15.11
N GLY A 252 4.68 10.96 15.01
CA GLY A 252 4.53 10.07 16.17
C GLY A 252 5.87 9.95 16.93
N PRO A 253 5.85 9.60 18.23
CA PRO A 253 7.07 9.55 19.03
C PRO A 253 7.86 8.27 18.76
N GLU A 254 9.18 8.44 18.59
CA GLU A 254 10.17 7.37 18.63
C GLU A 254 10.23 6.79 20.05
N ALA A 255 10.05 5.48 20.17
CA ALA A 255 10.42 4.73 21.35
C ALA A 255 11.96 4.65 21.40
N SER A 256 12.55 5.21 22.46
CA SER A 256 13.90 4.90 22.88
C SER A 256 13.87 3.70 23.83
N ASN A 257 14.88 2.85 23.68
CA ASN A 257 15.20 1.67 24.51
C ASN A 257 15.18 1.94 26.02
#